data_AF-A0A645ATJ8-F1
#
_entry.id   AF-A0A645ATJ8-F1
#
_cell.length_a   1.000
_cell.length_b   1.000
_cell.length_c   1.000
_cell.angle_alpha   90.00
_cell.angle_beta   90.00
_cell.angle_gamma   90.00
#
_symmetry.space_group_name_H-M   'P 1'
#
loop_
_entity.id
_entity.type
_entity.pdbx_description
1 polymer ?
#
loop_
_entity_poly.entity_id
_entity_poly.type
_entity_poly.pdbx_seq_one_letter_code
_entity_poly.pdbx_strand_id
1 'polypeptide(L)'
;MALELQDHQDQIIEISEGLDAVSDDLEDVEEIVYEDDDAFEDDEDDDDSEDCYATTCPTCEETVYFDESILEEGEVVCPNCGEKLEFDLTDIEDCDCGEDHED
;
A
#
# COMPACT_ATOMS: atom_id res chain seq x y z
N MET A 1 34.70 32.03 -15.15
CA MET A 1 33.80 31.63 -16.26
C MET A 1 34.29 30.40 -17.01
N ALA A 2 35.40 30.40 -17.76
CA ALA A 2 35.85 29.17 -18.45
C ALA A 2 36.32 28.05 -17.49
N LEU A 3 36.97 28.43 -16.38
CA LEU A 3 37.41 27.49 -15.34
C LEU A 3 36.25 26.93 -14.51
N GLU A 4 35.20 27.71 -14.29
CA GLU A 4 34.00 27.26 -13.55
C GLU A 4 33.21 26.24 -14.39
N LEU A 5 33.10 26.44 -15.71
CA LEU A 5 32.47 25.46 -16.59
C LEU A 5 33.24 24.15 -16.66
N GLN A 6 34.58 24.20 -16.61
CA GLN A 6 35.43 23.02 -16.61
C GLN A 6 35.30 22.24 -15.29
N ASP A 7 35.32 22.94 -14.16
CA ASP A 7 35.12 22.35 -12.83
C ASP A 7 33.74 21.64 -12.71
N HIS A 8 32.70 22.22 -13.30
CA HIS A 8 31.37 21.59 -13.35
C HIS A 8 31.35 20.36 -14.28
N GLN A 9 32.09 20.39 -15.39
CA GLN A 9 32.20 19.23 -16.29
C GLN A 9 32.92 18.06 -15.61
N ASP A 10 33.98 18.35 -14.86
CA ASP A 10 34.71 17.33 -14.11
C ASP A 10 33.82 16.70 -13.02
N GLN A 11 33.03 17.51 -12.30
CA GLN A 11 32.06 17.01 -11.31
C GLN A 11 30.93 16.18 -11.94
N ILE A 12 30.44 16.57 -13.13
CA ILE A 12 29.41 15.79 -13.84
C ILE A 12 29.95 14.41 -14.20
N ILE A 13 31.20 14.31 -14.64
CA ILE A 13 31.84 13.04 -14.96
C ILE A 13 31.93 12.15 -13.70
N GLU A 14 32.40 12.71 -12.57
CA GLU A 14 32.48 11.98 -11.30
C GLU A 14 31.10 11.49 -10.83
N ILE A 15 30.06 12.31 -10.95
CA ILE A 15 28.70 11.94 -10.58
C ILE A 15 28.14 10.87 -11.52
N SER A 16 28.42 10.97 -12.83
CA SER A 16 27.98 9.96 -13.80
C SER A 16 28.62 8.60 -13.51
N GLU A 17 29.92 8.57 -13.22
CA GLU A 17 30.60 7.33 -12.82
C GLU A 17 30.04 6.75 -11.51
N GLY A 18 29.74 7.61 -10.54
CA GLY A 18 29.10 7.18 -9.29
C GLY A 18 27.66 6.69 -9.47
N LEU A 19 26.91 7.27 -10.41
CA LEU A 19 25.55 6.83 -10.73
C LEU A 19 25.54 5.47 -11.40
N ASP A 20 26.46 5.22 -12.33
CA ASP A 20 26.60 3.92 -13.00
C ASP A 20 26.94 2.81 -11.98
N ALA A 21 27.83 3.09 -11.02
CA ALA A 21 28.15 2.12 -9.96
C ALA A 21 26.93 1.78 -9.08
N VAL A 22 26.11 2.79 -8.74
CA VAL A 22 24.88 2.57 -7.95
C VAL A 22 23.81 1.88 -8.77
N SER A 23 23.72 2.11 -10.09
CA SER A 23 22.77 1.39 -10.94
C SER A 23 23.12 -0.09 -11.04
N ASP A 24 24.40 -0.42 -11.18
CA ASP A 24 24.86 -1.82 -11.22
C ASP A 24 24.53 -2.54 -9.88
N ASP A 25 24.80 -1.89 -8.73
CA ASP A 25 24.47 -2.46 -7.41
C ASP A 25 22.96 -2.68 -7.21
N LEU A 26 22.10 -1.87 -7.85
CA LEU A 26 20.65 -2.00 -7.75
C LEU A 26 20.08 -3.02 -8.74
N GLU A 27 20.73 -3.29 -9.87
CA GLU A 27 20.36 -4.35 -10.81
C GLU A 27 20.40 -5.72 -10.13
N ASP A 28 21.45 -5.99 -9.33
CA ASP A 28 21.56 -7.20 -8.52
C ASP A 28 20.42 -7.37 -7.50
N VAL A 29 19.95 -6.25 -6.92
CA VAL A 29 18.81 -6.26 -5.98
C VAL A 29 17.49 -6.45 -6.72
N GLU A 30 17.35 -5.86 -7.90
CA GLU A 30 16.19 -6.05 -8.78
C GLU A 30 16.06 -7.53 -9.17
N GLU A 31 17.16 -8.19 -9.54
CA GLU A 31 17.19 -9.63 -9.81
C GLU A 31 16.68 -10.44 -8.61
N ILE A 32 17.17 -10.16 -7.40
CA ILE A 32 16.75 -10.87 -6.18
C ILE A 32 15.28 -10.61 -5.84
N VAL A 33 14.78 -9.40 -6.02
CA VAL A 33 13.42 -9.03 -5.57
C VAL A 33 12.36 -9.43 -6.60
N TYR A 34 12.65 -9.30 -7.89
CA TYR A 34 11.66 -9.51 -8.95
C TYR A 34 11.79 -10.86 -9.65
N GLU A 35 12.97 -11.51 -9.65
CA GLU A 35 13.11 -12.88 -10.20
C GLU A 35 12.86 -13.98 -9.15
N ASP A 36 12.88 -13.67 -7.85
CA ASP A 36 12.51 -14.60 -6.77
C ASP A 36 10.98 -14.62 -6.51
N ASP A 37 10.21 -13.72 -7.15
CA ASP A 37 8.75 -13.64 -7.01
C ASP A 37 8.01 -14.76 -7.80
N ASP A 38 8.70 -15.47 -8.70
CA ASP A 38 8.20 -16.70 -9.36
C ASP A 38 8.28 -17.95 -8.44
N ALA A 39 8.80 -17.82 -7.22
CA ALA A 39 8.85 -18.89 -6.21
C ALA A 39 7.75 -18.78 -5.13
N PHE A 40 6.82 -17.83 -5.25
CA PHE A 40 5.61 -17.74 -4.43
C PHE A 40 4.38 -18.31 -5.14
N GLU A 41 4.56 -19.36 -5.96
CA GLU A 41 3.46 -20.29 -6.19
C GLU A 41 3.43 -21.31 -5.05
N ASP A 42 2.40 -21.17 -4.20
CA ASP A 42 1.86 -22.18 -3.30
C ASP A 42 2.49 -22.29 -1.89
N ASP A 43 2.10 -21.39 -0.99
CA ASP A 43 1.72 -21.82 0.36
C ASP A 43 0.23 -21.55 0.52
N GLU A 44 -0.54 -22.63 0.36
CA GLU A 44 -1.95 -22.74 0.66
C GLU A 44 -2.24 -22.20 2.07
N ASP A 45 -3.32 -21.43 2.22
CA ASP A 45 -3.95 -21.05 3.50
C ASP A 45 -3.11 -20.22 4.49
N ASP A 46 -3.01 -18.91 4.24
CA ASP A 46 -3.06 -17.92 5.34
C ASP A 46 -4.39 -17.15 5.23
N ASP A 47 -5.49 -17.89 5.42
CA ASP A 47 -6.81 -17.36 5.81
C ASP A 47 -6.77 -16.82 7.26
N ASP A 48 -5.74 -16.05 7.57
CA ASP A 48 -5.58 -15.22 8.77
C ASP A 48 -5.53 -13.73 8.34
N SER A 49 -6.06 -13.43 7.14
CA SER A 49 -6.45 -12.07 6.76
C SER A 49 -7.72 -11.72 7.55
N GLU A 50 -7.54 -11.40 8.83
CA GLU A 50 -8.54 -10.72 9.65
C GLU A 50 -9.19 -9.62 8.79
N ASP A 51 -10.48 -9.75 8.49
CA ASP A 51 -11.17 -8.96 7.47
C ASP A 51 -11.04 -7.46 7.75
N CYS A 52 -10.04 -6.82 7.12
CA CYS A 52 -9.72 -5.41 7.29
C CYS A 52 -10.62 -4.56 6.39
N TYR A 53 -11.60 -3.89 6.97
CA TYR A 53 -12.50 -2.97 6.26
C TYR A 53 -11.97 -1.53 6.32
N ALA A 54 -12.21 -0.77 5.26
CA ALA A 54 -11.79 0.63 5.18
C ALA A 54 -12.95 1.57 4.82
N THR A 55 -13.02 2.71 5.49
CA THR A 55 -13.99 3.79 5.19
C THR A 55 -13.33 5.16 5.23
N THR A 56 -13.93 6.15 4.58
CA THR A 56 -13.43 7.52 4.57
C THR A 56 -14.12 8.34 5.65
N CYS A 57 -13.34 8.93 6.56
CA CYS A 57 -13.89 9.80 7.61
C CYS A 57 -14.45 11.10 7.00
N PRO A 58 -15.72 11.47 7.26
CA PRO A 58 -16.34 12.69 6.72
C PRO A 58 -15.79 13.99 7.31
N THR A 59 -15.09 13.92 8.46
CA THR A 59 -14.60 15.10 9.18
C THR A 59 -13.18 15.49 8.79
N CYS A 60 -12.33 14.50 8.48
CA CYS A 60 -10.91 14.73 8.15
C CYS A 60 -10.49 14.19 6.78
N GLU A 61 -11.42 13.58 6.05
CA GLU A 61 -11.20 13.02 4.70
C GLU A 61 -10.10 11.95 4.63
N GLU A 62 -9.75 11.37 5.78
CA GLU A 62 -8.73 10.33 5.91
C GLU A 62 -9.35 8.93 5.87
N THR A 63 -8.61 7.96 5.34
CA THR A 63 -9.00 6.55 5.33
C THR A 63 -8.80 5.94 6.71
N VAL A 64 -9.87 5.34 7.25
CA VAL A 64 -9.90 4.66 8.54
C VAL A 64 -10.05 3.17 8.29
N TYR A 65 -9.21 2.38 8.96
CA TYR A 65 -9.18 0.90 8.89
C TYR A 65 -9.75 0.31 10.19
N PHE A 66 -10.55 -0.75 10.08
CA PHE A 66 -11.18 -1.43 11.21
C PHE A 66 -11.53 -2.89 10.88
N ASP A 67 -11.53 -3.73 11.91
CA ASP A 67 -11.79 -5.17 11.82
C ASP A 67 -13.27 -5.50 12.11
N GLU A 68 -13.69 -6.74 11.84
CA GLU A 68 -15.08 -7.21 12.04
C GLU A 68 -15.59 -6.99 13.47
N SER A 69 -14.74 -7.12 14.48
CA SER A 69 -15.11 -6.85 15.89
C SER A 69 -15.62 -5.43 16.11
N ILE A 70 -15.07 -4.44 15.41
CA ILE A 70 -15.47 -3.03 15.53
C ILE A 70 -16.77 -2.78 14.76
N LEU A 71 -16.99 -3.50 13.66
CA LEU A 71 -18.26 -3.49 12.94
C LEU A 71 -19.40 -4.03 13.80
N GLU A 72 -19.18 -5.13 14.54
CA GLU A 72 -20.18 -5.67 15.47
C GLU A 72 -20.58 -4.68 16.58
N GLU A 73 -19.65 -3.85 17.05
CA GLU A 73 -19.93 -2.79 18.04
C GLU A 73 -20.74 -1.63 17.45
N GLY A 74 -20.75 -1.46 16.12
CA GLY A 74 -21.48 -0.42 15.41
C GLY A 74 -20.89 1.00 15.58
N GLU A 75 -19.74 1.13 16.24
CA GLU A 75 -19.04 2.40 16.41
C GLU A 75 -17.51 2.27 16.24
N VAL A 76 -16.89 3.18 15.47
CA VAL A 76 -15.43 3.31 15.40
C VAL A 76 -14.98 4.75 15.67
N VAL A 77 -13.86 4.91 16.36
CA VAL A 77 -13.25 6.23 16.55
C VAL A 77 -12.22 6.46 15.46
N CYS A 78 -12.37 7.54 14.69
CA CYS A 78 -11.35 7.90 13.70
C CYS A 78 -10.01 8.18 14.42
N PRO A 79 -8.91 7.49 14.07
CA PRO A 79 -7.61 7.68 14.72
C PRO A 79 -6.98 9.04 14.40
N ASN A 80 -7.39 9.71 13.33
CA ASN A 80 -6.82 10.98 12.90
C ASN A 80 -7.48 12.20 13.58
N CYS A 81 -8.81 12.20 13.73
CA CYS A 81 -9.55 13.34 14.29
C CYS A 81 -10.26 13.08 15.63
N GLY A 82 -10.40 11.81 16.04
CA GLY A 82 -11.07 11.42 17.28
C GLY A 82 -12.60 11.49 17.22
N GLU A 83 -13.19 11.71 16.05
CA GLU A 83 -14.64 11.69 15.86
C GLU A 83 -15.16 10.24 15.87
N LYS A 84 -16.31 10.03 16.52
CA LYS A 84 -17.02 8.74 16.51
C LYS A 84 -17.84 8.60 15.23
N LEU A 85 -17.60 7.51 14.50
CA LEU A 85 -18.36 7.10 13.33
C LEU A 85 -19.28 5.95 13.73
N GLU A 86 -20.57 6.07 13.41
CA GLU A 86 -21.59 5.04 13.66
C GLU A 86 -21.89 4.31 12.34
N PHE A 87 -21.90 2.97 12.36
CA PHE A 87 -22.24 2.12 11.21
C PHE A 87 -23.60 1.45 11.43
N ASP A 88 -24.57 1.76 10.57
CA ASP A 88 -25.87 1.07 10.55
C ASP A 88 -25.77 -0.20 9.70
N LEU A 89 -25.61 -1.36 10.35
CA LEU A 89 -25.57 -2.67 9.68
C LEU A 89 -26.96 -3.20 9.30
N THR A 90 -28.03 -2.57 9.79
CA THR A 90 -29.42 -2.97 9.48
C THR A 90 -29.79 -2.82 8.00
N ASP A 91 -29.05 -2.01 7.24
CA ASP A 91 -29.26 -1.85 5.79
C ASP A 91 -28.60 -2.98 4.97
N ILE A 92 -27.68 -3.76 5.55
CA ILE A 92 -26.94 -4.82 4.86
C ILE A 92 -27.67 -6.17 4.95
N GLU A 93 -28.38 -6.44 6.05
CA GLU A 93 -29.16 -7.67 6.23
C GLU A 93 -30.34 -7.83 5.23
N ASP A 94 -30.77 -6.74 4.58
CA ASP A 94 -31.81 -6.74 3.54
C ASP A 94 -31.22 -6.72 2.10
N CYS A 95 -29.89 -6.72 1.96
CA CYS A 95 -29.20 -6.78 0.67
C CYS A 95 -28.80 -8.22 0.33
N ASP A 96 -29.72 -8.96 -0.30
CA ASP A 96 -29.49 -10.23 -0.97
C ASP A 96 -28.53 -10.05 -2.16
N CYS A 97 -27.22 -9.95 -1.89
CA CYS A 97 -26.16 -9.97 -2.91
C CYS A 97 -25.36 -11.27 -2.88
N GLY A 98 -26.07 -12.39 -2.67
CA GLY A 98 -25.55 -13.74 -2.74
C GLY A 98 -26.42 -14.65 -3.60
N GLU A 99 -26.51 -14.40 -4.92
CA GLU A 99 -26.91 -15.43 -5.88
C GLU A 99 -25.99 -15.44 -7.11
N ASP A 100 -25.14 -16.46 -7.11
CA ASP A 100 -24.66 -17.25 -8.24
C ASP A 100 -25.47 -17.08 -9.55
N HIS A 101 -24.79 -16.76 -10.65
CA HIS A 101 -25.33 -17.01 -11.99
C HIS A 101 -24.22 -17.50 -12.92
N GLU A 102 -23.99 -18.81 -12.88
CA GLU A 102 -23.51 -19.58 -14.04
C GLU A 102 -24.54 -19.44 -15.19
N ASP A 103 -24.11 -18.85 -16.32
CA ASP A 103 -24.47 -19.22 -17.71
C ASP A 103 -23.60 -18.45 -18.73
#